data_AF-A0A259NNX5-F1
#
_entry.id   AF-A0A259NNX5-F1
#
_cell.length_a   1.000
_cell.length_b   1.000
_cell.length_c   1.000
_cell.angle_alpha   90.00
_cell.angle_beta   90.00
_cell.angle_gamma   90.00
#
_symmetry.space_group_name_H-M   'P 1'
#
loop_
_entity.id
_entity.type
_entity.pdbx_description
1 polymer ?
#
loop_
_entity_poly.entity_id
_entity_poly.type
_entity_poly.pdbx_seq_one_letter_code
_entity_poly.pdbx_strand_id
1 'polypeptide(L)'
;MRVIPLKLRQGLVSAVLLVLLLPSSFFAIEQAFYRQLLTSAEQKMEVHMYAILSELNLVDDKIELNNNTLAPDFYRPDSGLTAYVTDGQQLLWQSDSSLNQSFNLPDIELTP
;
A
#
# COMPACT_ATOMS: atom_id res chain seq x y z
N MET A 1 -52.22 32.87 14.10
CA MET A 1 -50.79 32.51 14.23
C MET A 1 -50.70 31.04 14.62
N ARG A 2 -50.24 30.16 13.73
CA ARG A 2 -50.15 28.71 14.00
C ARG A 2 -48.81 28.44 14.68
N VAL A 3 -48.83 28.24 16.00
CA VAL A 3 -47.63 27.91 16.79
C VAL A 3 -47.24 26.46 16.52
N ILE A 4 -46.02 26.27 16.02
CA ILE A 4 -45.43 24.95 15.78
C ILE A 4 -45.13 24.32 17.15
N PRO A 5 -45.60 23.10 17.44
CA PRO A 5 -45.35 22.45 18.72
C PRO A 5 -43.86 22.18 18.91
N LEU A 6 -43.35 22.43 20.12
CA LEU A 6 -41.93 22.36 20.47
C LEU A 6 -41.28 21.01 20.11
N LYS A 7 -42.03 19.91 20.28
CA LYS A 7 -41.60 18.55 19.95
C LYS A 7 -41.34 18.36 18.46
N LEU A 8 -42.10 19.03 17.59
CA LEU A 8 -41.92 18.96 16.14
C LEU A 8 -40.66 19.70 15.70
N ARG A 9 -40.38 20.86 16.31
CA ARG A 9 -39.15 21.62 16.06
C ARG A 9 -37.90 20.82 16.47
N GLN A 10 -37.94 20.19 17.64
CA GLN A 10 -36.83 19.35 18.12
C GLN A 10 -36.63 18.11 17.24
N GLY A 11 -37.71 17.43 16.84
CA GLY A 11 -37.62 16.29 15.92
C GLY A 11 -37.02 16.67 14.55
N LEU A 12 -37.39 17.84 14.02
CA LEU A 12 -36.86 18.34 12.75
C LEU A 12 -35.35 18.65 12.84
N VAL A 13 -34.91 19.26 13.94
CA VAL A 13 -33.48 19.52 14.18
C VAL A 13 -32.70 18.21 14.30
N SER A 14 -33.21 17.22 15.03
CA SER A 14 -32.57 15.91 15.12
C SER A 14 -32.52 15.19 13.78
N ALA A 15 -33.58 15.26 12.98
CA ALA A 15 -33.59 14.66 11.63
C ALA A 15 -32.57 15.33 10.70
N VAL A 16 -32.51 16.66 10.70
CA VAL A 16 -31.49 17.42 9.94
C VAL A 16 -30.08 17.07 10.40
N LEU A 17 -29.87 17.02 11.72
CA LEU A 17 -28.58 16.63 12.29
C LEU A 17 -28.17 15.23 11.82
N LEU A 18 -29.09 14.27 11.83
CA LEU A 18 -28.83 12.89 11.42
C LEU A 18 -28.48 12.81 9.92
N VAL A 19 -29.22 13.55 9.08
CA VAL A 19 -28.96 13.64 7.64
C VAL A 19 -27.62 14.30 7.33
N LEU A 20 -27.11 15.19 8.19
CA LEU A 20 -25.79 15.80 8.02
C LEU A 20 -24.67 14.93 8.60
N LEU A 21 -24.91 14.30 9.75
CA LEU A 21 -23.90 13.55 10.48
C LEU A 21 -23.56 12.24 9.74
N LEU A 22 -24.56 11.51 9.24
CA LEU A 22 -24.32 10.24 8.53
C LEU A 22 -23.38 10.38 7.32
N PRO A 23 -23.63 11.24 6.33
CA PRO A 23 -22.71 11.40 5.20
C PRO A 23 -21.36 11.94 5.66
N SER A 24 -21.31 12.87 6.61
CA SER A 24 -20.05 13.38 7.15
C SER A 24 -19.20 12.27 7.78
N SER A 25 -19.83 11.40 8.58
CA SER A 25 -19.15 10.25 9.18
C SER A 25 -18.71 9.25 8.13
N PHE A 26 -19.53 8.99 7.11
CA PHE A 26 -19.16 8.11 6.00
C PHE A 26 -17.87 8.59 5.31
N PHE A 27 -17.80 9.86 4.91
CA PHE A 27 -16.61 10.43 4.27
C PHE A 27 -15.38 10.40 5.18
N ALA A 28 -15.54 10.72 6.46
CA ALA A 28 -14.43 10.69 7.42
C ALA A 28 -13.88 9.27 7.62
N ILE A 29 -14.78 8.29 7.70
CA ILE A 29 -14.43 6.87 7.85
C ILE A 29 -13.70 6.36 6.60
N GLU A 30 -14.24 6.63 5.40
CA GLU A 30 -13.61 6.22 4.14
C GLU A 30 -12.18 6.75 4.01
N GLN A 31 -11.97 8.03 4.31
CA GLN A 31 -10.64 8.63 4.25
C GLN A 31 -9.67 8.00 5.27
N ALA A 32 -10.14 7.74 6.49
CA ALA A 32 -9.33 7.11 7.52
C ALA A 32 -8.95 5.67 7.14
N PHE A 33 -9.91 4.89 6.63
CA PHE A 33 -9.64 3.54 6.13
C PHE A 33 -8.67 3.53 4.96
N TYR A 34 -8.83 4.43 3.99
CA TYR A 34 -7.91 4.53 2.85
C TYR A 34 -6.47 4.80 3.30
N ARG A 35 -6.29 5.77 4.20
CA ARG A 35 -4.97 6.09 4.77
C ARG A 35 -4.39 4.90 5.53
N GLN A 36 -5.20 4.22 6.34
CA GLN A 36 -4.77 3.05 7.07
C GLN A 36 -4.32 1.93 6.12
N LEU A 37 -5.09 1.66 5.06
CA LEU A 37 -4.74 0.66 4.04
C LEU A 37 -3.42 0.99 3.35
N LEU A 38 -3.24 2.25 2.94
CA LEU A 38 -2.01 2.70 2.30
C LEU A 38 -0.80 2.55 3.23
N THR A 39 -0.89 3.06 4.46
CA THR A 39 0.21 2.96 5.44
C THR A 39 0.53 1.51 5.79
N SER A 40 -0.48 0.64 5.94
CA SER A 40 -0.25 -0.78 6.19
C SER A 40 0.41 -1.48 4.98
N ALA A 41 0.06 -1.08 3.76
CA ALA A 41 0.71 -1.58 2.56
C ALA A 41 2.18 -1.14 2.47
N GLU A 42 2.47 0.14 2.75
CA GLU A 42 3.83 0.69 2.79
C GLU A 42 4.69 -0.03 3.84
N GLN A 43 4.19 -0.16 5.08
CA GLN A 43 4.88 -0.87 6.15
C GLN A 43 5.16 -2.34 5.79
N LYS A 44 4.20 -3.00 5.15
CA LYS A 44 4.38 -4.38 4.70
C LYS A 44 5.47 -4.48 3.63
N MET A 45 5.49 -3.53 2.68
CA MET A 45 6.52 -3.46 1.63
C MET A 45 7.91 -3.19 2.22
N GLU A 46 8.00 -2.28 3.18
CA GLU A 46 9.23 -1.93 3.89
C GLU A 46 9.84 -3.15 4.59
N VAL A 47 9.01 -3.94 5.29
CA VAL A 47 9.47 -5.18 5.94
C VAL A 47 9.99 -6.18 4.90
N HIS A 48 9.31 -6.34 3.76
CA HIS A 48 9.79 -7.21 2.68
C HIS A 48 11.11 -6.71 2.08
N MET A 49 11.27 -5.40 1.91
CA MET A 49 12.52 -4.79 1.44
C MET A 49 13.65 -5.07 2.44
N TYR A 50 13.45 -4.85 3.74
CA TYR A 50 14.49 -5.15 4.73
C TYR A 50 14.82 -6.64 4.80
N ALA A 51 13.85 -7.53 4.62
CA ALA A 51 14.11 -8.95 4.52
C ALA A 51 15.01 -9.27 3.31
N ILE A 52 14.70 -8.69 2.13
CA ILE A 52 15.56 -8.81 0.95
C ILE A 52 16.96 -8.28 1.24
N LEU A 53 17.08 -7.06 1.79
CA LEU A 53 18.38 -6.45 2.10
C LEU A 53 19.20 -7.27 3.11
N SER A 54 18.54 -7.92 4.08
CA SER A 54 19.19 -8.78 5.07
C SER A 54 19.71 -10.09 4.48
N GLU A 55 19.13 -10.53 3.37
CA GLU A 55 19.47 -11.77 2.67
C GLU A 55 20.52 -11.53 1.57
N LEU A 56 20.70 -10.28 1.15
CA LEU A 56 21.71 -9.89 0.16
C LEU A 56 23.10 -10.31 0.65
N ASN A 57 23.65 -11.33 0.01
CA ASN A 57 25.06 -11.70 0.15
C ASN A 57 25.79 -11.33 -1.13
N LEU A 58 26.87 -10.56 -0.96
CA LEU A 58 27.81 -10.21 -2.03
C LEU A 58 28.87 -11.30 -2.08
N VAL A 59 28.78 -12.17 -3.08
CA VAL A 59 29.80 -13.21 -3.34
C VAL A 59 30.37 -12.94 -4.73
N ASP A 60 31.69 -12.70 -4.81
CA ASP A 60 32.42 -12.47 -6.06
C ASP A 60 31.78 -11.41 -6.99
N ASP A 61 31.42 -10.25 -6.41
CA ASP A 61 30.84 -9.09 -7.14
C ASP A 61 29.48 -9.37 -7.81
N LYS A 62 28.83 -10.47 -7.42
CA LYS A 62 27.48 -10.84 -7.83
C LYS A 62 26.56 -10.87 -6.62
N ILE A 63 25.37 -10.31 -6.80
CA ILE A 63 24.31 -10.43 -5.80
C ILE A 63 23.74 -11.83 -5.92
N GLU A 64 24.03 -12.69 -4.94
CA GLU A 64 23.38 -13.98 -4.80
C GLU A 64 22.34 -13.88 -3.70
N LEU A 65 21.08 -13.73 -4.12
CA LEU A 65 19.93 -13.79 -3.23
C LEU A 65 19.43 -15.23 -3.22
N ASN A 66 19.52 -15.90 -2.07
CA ASN A 66 19.04 -17.27 -1.93
C ASN A 66 17.51 -17.29 -1.96
N ASN A 67 16.92 -17.78 -3.04
CA ASN A 67 15.47 -17.89 -3.25
C ASN A 67 14.72 -18.84 -2.28
N ASN A 68 15.27 -19.22 -1.12
CA ASN A 68 14.55 -20.00 -0.11
C ASN A 68 14.19 -19.21 1.16
N THR A 69 14.61 -17.96 1.24
CA THR A 69 14.51 -17.16 2.47
C THR A 69 13.57 -15.97 2.34
N LEU A 70 13.24 -15.55 1.12
CA LEU A 70 12.19 -14.56 0.87
C LEU A 70 10.81 -15.15 1.13
N ALA A 71 9.83 -14.27 1.31
CA ALA A 71 8.44 -14.66 1.47
C ALA A 71 7.95 -15.51 0.28
N PRO A 72 7.12 -16.55 0.50
CA PRO A 72 6.68 -17.47 -0.55
C PRO A 72 6.01 -16.81 -1.76
N ASP A 73 5.40 -15.64 -1.54
CA ASP A 73 4.71 -14.88 -2.58
C ASP A 73 5.67 -14.35 -3.66
N PHE A 74 6.97 -14.17 -3.37
CA PHE A 74 7.97 -13.81 -4.37
C PHE A 74 8.29 -14.95 -5.35
N TYR A 75 7.86 -16.19 -5.05
CA TYR A 75 8.07 -17.35 -5.93
C TYR A 75 6.83 -17.71 -6.75
N ARG A 76 5.66 -17.17 -6.39
CA ARG A 76 4.40 -17.50 -7.05
C ARG A 76 4.09 -16.46 -8.14
N PRO A 77 4.00 -16.87 -9.42
CA PRO A 77 3.47 -16.01 -10.46
C PRO A 77 2.09 -15.46 -10.07
N ASP A 78 1.80 -14.21 -10.40
CA ASP A 78 0.54 -13.54 -10.11
C ASP A 78 0.18 -13.41 -8.61
N SER A 79 1.18 -13.48 -7.72
CA SER A 79 0.98 -13.24 -6.28
C SER A 79 0.63 -11.80 -5.91
N GLY A 80 0.81 -10.87 -6.86
CA GLY A 80 0.70 -9.43 -6.62
C GLY A 80 1.92 -8.84 -5.90
N LEU A 81 2.97 -9.63 -5.65
CA LEU A 81 4.24 -9.18 -5.08
C LEU A 81 5.38 -9.48 -6.05
N THR A 82 6.17 -8.47 -6.39
CA THR A 82 7.35 -8.58 -7.25
C THR A 82 8.47 -7.74 -6.70
N ALA A 83 9.71 -8.21 -6.86
CA ALA A 83 10.89 -7.46 -6.46
C ALA A 83 11.94 -7.50 -7.58
N TYR A 84 12.64 -6.38 -7.72
CA TYR A 84 13.75 -6.21 -8.66
C TYR A 84 14.90 -5.55 -7.90
N VAL A 85 16.13 -5.98 -8.17
CA VAL A 85 17.35 -5.35 -7.67
C VAL A 85 18.14 -4.89 -8.88
N THR A 86 18.50 -3.61 -8.90
CA THR A 86 19.12 -2.95 -10.05
C THR A 86 20.32 -2.13 -9.60
N ASP A 87 21.34 -2.02 -10.45
CA ASP A 87 22.43 -1.05 -10.32
C ASP A 87 22.39 -0.10 -11.51
N GLY A 88 21.93 1.13 -11.27
CA GLY A 88 21.62 2.09 -12.33
C GLY A 88 20.63 1.53 -13.34
N GLN A 89 21.09 1.29 -14.57
CA GLN A 89 20.30 0.71 -15.67
C GLN A 89 20.47 -0.81 -15.84
N GLN A 90 21.27 -1.46 -14.99
CA GLN A 90 21.49 -2.89 -15.04
C GLN A 90 20.59 -3.62 -14.05
N LEU A 91 19.78 -4.56 -14.54
CA LEU A 91 19.06 -5.48 -13.67
C LEU A 91 20.05 -6.52 -13.11
N LEU A 92 20.19 -6.55 -11.78
CA LEU A 92 21.06 -7.48 -11.07
C LEU A 92 20.32 -8.75 -10.64
N TRP A 93 19.05 -8.62 -10.24
CA TRP A 93 18.22 -9.75 -9.82
C TRP A 93 16.73 -9.41 -9.96
N GLN A 94 15.89 -10.43 -10.14
CA GLN A 94 14.43 -10.31 -10.16
C GLN A 94 13.79 -11.53 -9.48
N SER A 95 12.63 -11.35 -8.84
CA SER A 95 11.89 -12.45 -8.19
C SER A 95 11.22 -13.39 -9.21
N ASP A 96 10.97 -14.65 -8.86
CA ASP A 96 10.32 -15.59 -9.81
C ASP A 96 8.88 -15.17 -10.14
N SER A 97 8.19 -14.49 -9.20
CA SER A 97 6.87 -13.90 -9.42
C SER A 97 6.86 -12.81 -10.51
N SER A 98 8.01 -12.25 -10.85
CA SER A 98 8.18 -11.20 -11.86
C SER A 98 8.47 -11.73 -13.27
N LEU A 99 8.73 -13.03 -13.44
CA LEU A 99 9.20 -13.61 -14.70
C LEU A 99 8.25 -13.38 -15.89
N ASN A 100 6.96 -13.22 -15.63
CA ASN A 100 5.93 -12.96 -16.66
C ASN A 100 5.57 -11.48 -16.81
N GLN A 101 6.31 -10.57 -16.16
CA GLN A 101 6.02 -9.14 -16.15
C GLN A 101 7.11 -8.37 -16.91
N SER A 102 6.70 -7.43 -17.75
CA SER A 102 7.62 -6.50 -18.39
C SER A 102 7.97 -5.38 -17.42
N PHE A 103 9.18 -5.41 -16.87
CA PHE A 103 9.70 -4.33 -16.03
C PHE A 103 10.55 -3.38 -16.87
N ASN A 104 10.11 -2.12 -16.97
CA ASN A 104 10.95 -1.04 -17.47
C ASN A 104 11.69 -0.46 -16.27
N LEU A 105 13.03 -0.45 -16.33
CA LEU A 105 13.84 0.19 -15.31
C LEU A 105 13.41 1.66 -15.20
N PRO A 106 13.03 2.15 -14.01
CA PRO A 106 12.73 3.55 -13.82
C PRO A 106 14.01 4.37 -14.07
N ASP A 107 13.89 5.55 -14.68
CA ASP A 107 14.97 6.52 -14.73
C ASP A 107 15.18 7.06 -13.30
N ILE A 108 16.05 6.41 -12.53
CA ILE A 108 16.41 6.84 -11.18
C ILE A 108 17.37 8.01 -11.34
N GLU A 109 16.84 9.23 -11.44
CA GLU A 109 17.64 10.44 -11.22
C GLU A 109 17.97 10.46 -9.72
N LEU A 110 19.17 10.00 -9.37
CA LEU A 110 19.69 10.10 -8.01
C LEU A 110 19.72 11.58 -7.64
N THR A 111 18.68 12.07 -6.97
CA THR A 111 18.68 13.43 -6.41
C THR A 111 19.84 13.51 -5.41
N PRO A 112 20.80 14.43 -5.60
CA PRO A 112 22.02 14.51 -4.80
C PRO A 112 21.75 14.84 -3.33
#